data_AF-A0A6I5C6H1-F1
#
_entry.id   AF-A0A6I5C6H1-F1
#
_cell.length_a   1.000
_cell.length_b   1.000
_cell.length_c   1.000
_cell.angle_alpha   90.00
_cell.angle_beta   90.00
_cell.angle_gamma   90.00
#
_symmetry.space_group_name_H-M   'P 1'
#
loop_
_entity.id
_entity.type
_entity.pdbx_description
1 polymer ?
#
loop_
_entity_poly.entity_id
_entity_poly.type
_entity_poly.pdbx_seq_one_letter_code
_entity_poly.pdbx_strand_id
1 'polypeptide(L)' 'MELAQVRLLVTDFGACYRFYADVLGLKPQSGAERGPYEKFSPATGSAGIALQDR' A
#
# COMPACT_ATOMS: atom_id res chain seq x y z
N MET A 1 6.83 -10.73 19.29
CA MET A 1 5.62 -10.43 18.50
C MET A 1 6.01 -9.37 17.50
N GLU A 2 5.81 -9.60 16.20
CA GLU A 2 6.22 -8.67 15.14
C GLU A 2 5.02 -8.11 14.38
N LEU A 3 5.17 -6.90 13.84
CA LEU A 3 4.13 -6.23 13.07
C LEU A 3 4.02 -6.85 11.67
N ALA A 4 2.89 -7.49 11.36
CA ALA A 4 2.70 -8.16 10.08
C ALA A 4 2.12 -7.24 8.99
N GLN A 5 1.18 -6.36 9.34
CA GLN A 5 0.53 -5.47 8.37
C GLN A 5 -0.16 -4.28 9.05
N VAL A 6 -0.16 -3.13 8.38
CA VAL A 6 -1.03 -1.98 8.72
C VAL A 6 -2.00 -1.72 7.56
N ARG A 7 -3.27 -1.44 7.87
CA ARG A 7 -4.27 -1.01 6.89
C ARG A 7 -4.61 0.46 7.11
N LEU A 8 -4.58 1.22 6.03
CA LEU A 8 -4.87 2.65 5.99
C LEU A 8 -6.14 2.88 5.19
N LEU A 9 -7.13 3.54 5.80
CA LEU A 9 -8.28 4.08 5.08
C LEU A 9 -7.87 5.41 4.49
N VAL A 10 -7.98 5.56 3.17
CA VAL A 10 -7.53 6.76 2.45
C VAL A 10 -8.70 7.43 1.75
N THR A 11 -8.60 8.76 1.58
CA THR A 11 -9.65 9.57 0.94
C THR A 11 -9.37 9.81 -0.55
N ASP A 12 -8.10 9.73 -0.97
CA ASP A 12 -7.69 9.73 -2.37
C ASP A 12 -6.79 8.53 -2.62
N PHE A 13 -7.41 7.43 -3.07
CA PHE A 13 -6.70 6.18 -3.31
C PHE A 13 -5.59 6.33 -4.35
N GLY A 14 -5.86 7.02 -5.46
CA GLY A 14 -4.92 7.14 -6.56
C GLY A 14 -3.68 7.96 -6.20
N ALA A 15 -3.85 9.05 -5.43
CA ALA A 15 -2.72 9.82 -4.92
C ALA A 15 -1.89 9.01 -3.93
N CYS A 16 -2.52 8.30 -2.99
CA CYS A 16 -1.80 7.44 -2.05
C CYS A 16 -1.09 6.29 -2.75
N TYR A 17 -1.71 5.63 -3.73
CA TYR A 17 -1.08 4.56 -4.51
C TYR A 17 0.24 5.05 -5.12
N ARG A 18 0.22 6.18 -5.84
CA ARG A 18 1.41 6.75 -6.47
C ARG A 18 2.47 7.16 -5.45
N PHE A 19 2.06 7.68 -4.30
CA PHE A 19 3.01 7.98 -3.23
C PHE A 19 3.73 6.72 -2.73
N TYR A 20 3.00 5.66 -2.39
CA TYR A 20 3.63 4.43 -1.89
C TYR A 20 4.41 3.67 -2.97
N ALA A 21 3.95 3.69 -4.22
CA ALA A 21 4.64 3.04 -5.34
C ALA A 21 5.84 3.84 -5.85
N ASP A 22 5.64 5.10 -6.21
CA ASP A 22 6.61 5.87 -7.00
C ASP A 22 7.57 6.66 -6.11
N VAL A 23 7.09 7.17 -4.97
CA VAL A 23 7.91 7.97 -4.05
C VAL A 23 8.62 7.09 -3.03
N LEU A 24 7.90 6.14 -2.43
CA LEU A 24 8.49 5.21 -1.45
C LEU A 24 9.08 3.95 -2.09
N GLY A 25 8.84 3.71 -3.38
CA GLY A 25 9.39 2.56 -4.10
C GLY A 25 8.83 1.21 -3.62
N LEU A 26 7.69 1.20 -2.93
CA LEU A 26 7.10 -0.04 -2.47
C LEU A 26 6.44 -0.78 -3.63
N LYS A 27 6.51 -2.12 -3.59
CA LYS A 27 5.97 -2.92 -4.67
C LYS A 27 4.48 -3.19 -4.43
N PRO A 28 3.58 -2.74 -5.33
CA PRO A 28 2.18 -3.17 -5.28
C PRO A 28 2.11 -4.67 -5.53
N GLN A 29 1.14 -5.34 -4.90
CA GLN A 29 0.95 -6.78 -5.05
C GLN A 29 0.04 -7.11 -6.22
N SER A 30 -1.03 -6.34 -6.46
CA SER A 30 -1.95 -6.57 -7.57
C SER A 30 -1.83 -5.57 -8.71
N GLY A 31 -1.25 -4.40 -8.48
CA GLY A 31 -1.19 -3.30 -9.46
C GLY A 31 -2.53 -2.56 -9.61
N ALA A 32 -3.36 -2.57 -8.57
CA ALA A 32 -4.70 -1.98 -8.59
C ALA A 32 -4.64 -0.45 -8.43
N GLU A 33 -4.09 0.26 -9.41
CA GLU A 33 -3.89 1.72 -9.39
C GLU A 33 -5.16 2.54 -9.12
N ARG A 34 -6.33 1.99 -9.45
CA ARG A 34 -7.64 2.64 -9.32
C ARG A 34 -8.47 2.14 -8.14
N GLY A 35 -7.88 1.33 -7.25
CA GLY A 35 -8.51 0.88 -6.03
C GLY A 35 -9.53 -0.27 -6.21
N PRO A 36 -10.38 -0.53 -5.20
CA PRO A 36 -10.44 0.17 -3.91
C PRO A 36 -9.42 -0.34 -2.89
N TYR A 37 -8.58 -1.32 -3.25
CA TYR A 37 -7.63 -1.94 -2.33
C TYR A 37 -6.32 -2.28 -3.05
N GLU A 38 -5.20 -1.98 -2.40
CA GLU A 38 -3.89 -2.45 -2.81
C GLU A 38 -3.04 -2.74 -1.58
N LYS A 39 -2.21 -3.78 -1.66
CA LYS A 39 -1.21 -4.09 -0.65
C LYS A 39 0.19 -3.89 -1.23
N PHE A 40 1.02 -3.21 -0.45
CA PHE A 40 2.41 -2.97 -0.74
C PHE A 40 3.29 -3.86 0.11
N SER A 41 4.28 -4.47 -0.53
CA SER A 41 5.37 -5.17 0.16
C SER A 41 6.62 -4.28 0.18
N PRO A 42 7.31 -4.17 1.33
CA PRO A 42 8.60 -3.51 1.39
C PRO A 42 9.66 -4.34 0.66
N ALA A 43 10.76 -3.68 0.25
CA ALA A 43 11.90 -4.36 -0.34
C ALA A 43 12.64 -5.26 0.69
N THR A 44 12.52 -4.95 1.98
CA THR A 44 13.11 -5.72 3.09
C THR A 44 12.12 -5.81 4.25
N GLY A 45 12.15 -6.92 5.00
CA GLY A 45 11.21 -7.19 6.09
C GLY A 45 9.88 -7.79 5.63
N SER A 46 8.99 -8.06 6.60
CA SER A 46 7.72 -8.77 6.39
C SER A 46 6.48 -7.90 6.57
N ALA A 47 6.62 -6.68 7.11
CA ALA A 47 5.51 -5.80 7.43
C ALA A 47 4.91 -5.16 6.16
N GLY A 48 3.66 -5.49 5.84
CA GLY A 48 2.96 -4.91 4.68
C GLY A 48 2.18 -3.63 5.01
N ILE A 49 1.97 -2.79 3.99
CA ILE A 49 1.06 -1.64 4.06
C ILE A 49 -0.09 -1.89 3.10
N ALA A 50 -1.33 -1.77 3.55
CA ALA A 50 -2.49 -1.90 2.68
C ALA A 50 -3.29 -0.59 2.64
N LEU A 51 -3.56 -0.11 1.44
CA LEU A 51 -4.49 0.99 1.19
C LEU A 51 -5.88 0.42 0.97
N GLN A 52 -6.87 1.04 1.59
CA GLN A 52 -8.27 0.79 1.30
C GLN A 52 -8.97 2.14 1.12
N ASP A 53 -9.67 2.28 0.00
CA ASP A 53 -10.55 3.41 -0.25
C ASP A 53 -11.68 3.43 0.78
N ARG A 54 -12.01 4.62 1.28
CA ARG A 54 -12.93 4.79 2.42
C ARG A 54 -14.39 4.62 2.04
#